data_AF-A0A939ICG0-F1
#
_entry.id   AF-A0A939ICG0-F1
#
_cell.length_a   1.000
_cell.length_b   1.000
_cell.length_c   1.000
_cell.angle_alpha   90.00
_cell.angle_beta   90.00
_cell.angle_gamma   90.00
#
_symmetry.space_group_name_H-M   'P 1'
#
loop_
_entity.id
_entity.type
_entity.pdbx_description
1 polymer ?
#
loop_
_entity_poly.entity_id
_entity_poly.type
_entity_poly.pdbx_seq_one_letter_code
_entity_poly.pdbx_strand_id
1 'polypeptide(L)'
;MGLSISASARGLGLAAPAVRWSGAALYDGGTLAYLTTRPVSDDADELGIVTSGPDSHKLSAQTADLLHSWGQERPAQPIITAYPSATPDNRLEAGARITRPDTRLTISW
;
A
#
# COMPACT_ATOMS: atom_id res chain seq x y z
N MET A 1 -3.60 -23.50 3.71
CA MET A 1 -5.07 -23.35 3.58
C MET A 1 -5.35 -21.86 3.49
N GLY A 2 -5.70 -21.34 2.33
CA GLY A 2 -5.97 -19.91 2.12
C GLY A 2 -7.46 -19.67 2.00
N LEU A 3 -8.02 -18.80 2.82
CA LEU A 3 -9.39 -18.33 2.66
C LEU A 3 -9.45 -17.44 1.40
N SER A 4 -10.38 -17.71 0.49
CA SER A 4 -10.66 -16.87 -0.67
C SER A 4 -12.04 -16.23 -0.55
N ILE A 5 -12.16 -15.01 -1.08
CA ILE A 5 -13.41 -14.24 -1.12
C ILE A 5 -13.82 -14.12 -2.59
N SER A 6 -15.09 -14.39 -2.90
CA SER A 6 -15.63 -14.24 -4.25
C SER A 6 -15.82 -12.75 -4.63
N ALA A 7 -15.78 -12.45 -5.93
CA ALA A 7 -16.07 -11.11 -6.43
C ALA A 7 -17.49 -10.62 -6.06
N SER A 8 -18.46 -11.54 -6.00
CA SER A 8 -19.82 -11.27 -5.55
C SER A 8 -19.91 -10.88 -4.07
N ALA A 9 -19.14 -11.53 -3.19
CA ALA A 9 -19.08 -11.16 -1.78
C ALA A 9 -18.44 -9.77 -1.55
N ARG A 10 -17.48 -9.37 -2.41
CA ARG A 10 -16.95 -8.01 -2.42
C ARG A 10 -18.01 -6.99 -2.87
N GLY A 11 -18.68 -7.25 -3.99
CA GLY A 11 -19.69 -6.34 -4.55
C GLY A 11 -20.91 -6.13 -3.67
N LEU A 12 -21.22 -7.10 -2.80
CA LEU A 12 -22.30 -7.02 -1.81
C LEU A 12 -21.87 -6.43 -0.46
N GLY A 13 -20.60 -6.04 -0.30
CA GLY A 13 -20.06 -5.54 0.98
C GLY A 13 -19.95 -6.61 2.07
N LEU A 14 -20.11 -7.89 1.73
CA LEU A 14 -20.09 -9.01 2.68
C LEU A 14 -18.67 -9.35 3.15
N ALA A 15 -17.65 -8.94 2.40
CA ALA A 15 -16.27 -9.05 2.81
C ALA A 15 -15.40 -7.95 2.17
N ALA A 16 -14.66 -7.22 3.02
CA ALA A 16 -13.62 -6.29 2.60
C ALA A 16 -12.28 -7.07 2.55
N PRO A 17 -11.81 -7.47 1.36
CA PRO A 17 -10.55 -8.18 1.22
C PRO A 17 -9.40 -7.31 1.74
N ALA A 18 -8.47 -7.90 2.50
CA ALA A 18 -7.25 -7.22 2.88
C ALA A 18 -6.54 -6.72 1.61
N VAL A 19 -6.28 -5.42 1.56
CA VAL A 19 -5.49 -4.80 0.51
C VAL A 19 -4.08 -5.37 0.59
N ARG A 20 -3.40 -5.58 -0.54
CA ARG A 20 -2.09 -6.27 -0.55
C ARG A 20 -1.02 -5.57 0.32
N TRP A 21 -1.23 -4.29 0.59
CA TRP A 21 -0.41 -3.44 1.46
C TRP A 21 -1.01 -3.24 2.87
N SER A 22 -2.25 -3.66 3.14
CA SER A 22 -2.90 -3.58 4.46
C SER A 22 -2.45 -4.68 5.42
N GLY A 23 -1.29 -5.29 5.17
CA GLY A 23 -0.60 -6.14 6.14
C GLY A 23 0.01 -5.35 7.31
N ALA A 24 -0.08 -4.01 7.28
CA ALA A 24 0.30 -3.16 8.39
C ALA A 24 -0.65 -3.40 9.58
N ALA A 25 -0.16 -4.15 10.55
CA ALA A 25 -0.80 -4.38 11.83
C ALA A 25 0.20 -4.10 12.95
N LEU A 26 -0.30 -3.56 14.06
CA LEU A 26 0.47 -3.30 15.27
C LEU A 26 -0.10 -4.16 16.39
N TYR A 27 0.76 -4.75 17.21
CA TYR A 27 0.35 -5.52 18.38
C TYR A 27 1.12 -5.02 19.59
N ASP A 28 0.42 -4.67 20.66
CA ASP A 28 0.99 -4.24 21.94
C ASP A 28 0.12 -4.74 23.09
N GLY A 29 0.72 -5.42 24.07
CA GLY A 29 0.07 -5.76 25.35
C GLY A 29 -1.23 -6.56 25.27
N GLY A 30 -1.47 -7.33 24.20
CA GLY A 30 -2.75 -8.03 23.98
C GLY A 30 -3.79 -7.23 23.19
N THR A 31 -3.40 -6.07 22.68
CA THR A 31 -4.19 -5.25 21.77
C THR A 31 -3.61 -5.35 20.36
N LEU A 32 -4.46 -5.61 19.38
CA LEU A 32 -4.15 -5.63 17.96
C LEU A 32 -4.78 -4.42 17.28
N ALA A 33 -4.04 -3.74 16.42
CA ALA A 33 -4.52 -2.73 15.48
C ALA A 33 -4.21 -3.21 14.06
N TYR A 34 -5.14 -3.00 13.13
CA TYR A 34 -4.90 -3.24 11.71
C TYR A 34 -5.62 -2.20 10.86
N LEU A 35 -5.09 -1.99 9.66
CA LEU A 35 -5.66 -1.04 8.72
C LEU A 35 -6.77 -1.70 7.90
N THR A 36 -7.82 -0.93 7.65
CA THR A 36 -8.87 -1.24 6.70
C THR A 36 -8.94 -0.12 5.66
N THR A 37 -9.52 -0.42 4.50
CA THR A 37 -9.84 0.60 3.51
C THR A 37 -11.31 0.51 3.13
N ARG A 38 -11.89 1.66 2.79
CA ARG A 38 -13.19 1.71 2.13
C ARG A 38 -13.12 2.63 0.92
N PRO A 39 -13.71 2.27 -0.23
CA PRO A 39 -13.81 3.17 -1.36
C PRO A 39 -14.70 4.36 -0.99
N VAL A 40 -14.25 5.57 -1.34
CA VAL A 40 -15.02 6.81 -1.20
C VAL A 40 -15.29 7.48 -2.55
N SER A 41 -14.48 7.18 -3.57
CA SER A 41 -14.74 7.51 -4.98
C SER A 41 -14.01 6.52 -5.90
N ASP A 42 -14.15 6.69 -7.21
CA ASP A 42 -13.50 5.84 -8.22
C ASP A 42 -11.96 5.87 -8.14
N ASP A 43 -11.40 6.99 -7.67
CA ASP A 43 -9.95 7.22 -7.59
C ASP A 43 -9.44 7.39 -6.15
N ALA A 44 -10.29 7.16 -5.14
CA ALA A 44 -9.90 7.35 -3.75
C ALA A 44 -10.51 6.33 -2.79
N ASP A 45 -9.63 5.82 -1.92
CA ASP A 45 -9.99 5.02 -0.75
C ASP A 45 -9.72 5.80 0.53
N GLU A 46 -10.62 5.67 1.51
CA GLU A 46 -10.40 6.12 2.87
C GLU A 46 -9.75 5.02 3.70
N LEU A 47 -8.78 5.42 4.52
CA LEU A 47 -8.07 4.57 5.47
C LEU A 47 -8.78 4.58 6.84
N GLY A 48 -9.12 3.40 7.32
CA GLY A 48 -9.63 3.17 8.66
C GLY A 48 -8.67 2.37 9.53
N ILE A 49 -8.83 2.47 10.84
CA ILE A 49 -8.08 1.69 11.84
C ILE A 49 -9.10 0.88 12.64
N VAL A 50 -8.90 -0.44 12.72
CA VAL A 50 -9.67 -1.30 13.61
C VAL A 50 -8.74 -1.80 14.72
N THR A 51 -9.20 -1.68 15.96
CA THR A 51 -8.47 -2.15 17.14
C THR A 51 -9.29 -3.15 17.94
N SER A 52 -8.59 -4.10 18.58
CA SER A 52 -9.19 -5.14 19.39
C SER A 52 -8.27 -5.46 20.55
N GLY A 53 -8.74 -5.24 21.78
CA GLY A 53 -7.99 -5.49 23.01
C GLY A 53 -8.25 -4.45 24.09
N PRO A 54 -7.67 -4.64 25.28
CA PRO A 54 -7.90 -3.78 26.44
C PRO A 54 -7.42 -2.33 26.24
N ASP A 55 -6.36 -2.13 25.45
CA ASP A 55 -5.74 -0.81 25.20
C ASP A 55 -6.07 -0.27 23.79
N SER A 56 -7.25 -0.62 23.26
CA SER A 56 -7.67 -0.29 21.90
C SER A 56 -7.58 1.21 21.57
N HIS A 57 -7.98 2.08 22.50
CA HIS A 57 -7.89 3.53 22.32
C HIS A 57 -6.45 4.03 22.18
N LYS A 58 -5.53 3.55 23.04
CA LYS A 58 -4.12 3.91 22.99
C LYS A 58 -3.51 3.48 21.67
N LEU A 59 -3.74 2.23 21.26
CA LEU A 59 -3.16 1.69 20.04
C LEU A 59 -3.76 2.34 18.78
N SER A 60 -5.04 2.74 18.83
CA SER A 60 -5.69 3.50 17.75
C SER A 60 -5.03 4.86 17.57
N ALA A 61 -4.83 5.62 18.66
CA ALA A 61 -4.20 6.93 18.62
C ALA A 61 -2.76 6.83 18.09
N GLN A 62 -1.97 5.89 18.62
CA GLN A 62 -0.60 5.66 18.14
C GLN A 62 -0.56 5.29 16.65
N THR A 63 -1.48 4.44 16.19
CA THR A 63 -1.53 4.05 14.77
C THR A 63 -1.91 5.25 13.89
N ALA A 64 -2.83 6.10 14.35
CA ALA A 64 -3.20 7.32 13.65
C ALA A 64 -2.03 8.31 13.56
N ASP A 65 -1.28 8.50 14.64
CA ASP A 65 -0.09 9.35 14.67
C ASP A 65 0.98 8.85 13.68
N LEU A 66 1.26 7.54 13.69
CA LEU A 66 2.21 6.93 12.75
C LEU A 66 1.77 7.12 11.28
N LEU A 67 0.48 6.95 10.99
CA LEU A 67 -0.05 7.20 9.65
C LEU A 67 0.06 8.67 9.25
N HIS A 68 -0.15 9.60 10.19
CA HIS A 68 -0.02 11.02 9.93
C HIS A 68 1.43 11.41 9.64
N SER A 69 2.37 10.98 10.48
CA SER A 69 3.82 11.17 10.26
C SER A 69 4.26 10.58 8.93
N TRP A 70 3.84 9.34 8.64
CA TRP A 70 4.12 8.72 7.34
C TRP A 70 3.56 9.54 6.18
N GLY A 71 2.35 10.11 6.32
CA GLY A 71 1.72 10.96 5.32
C GLY A 71 2.50 12.24 5.01
N GLN A 72 3.14 12.85 6.02
CA GLN A 72 3.96 14.06 5.87
C GLN A 72 5.35 13.75 5.30
N GLU A 73 5.94 12.64 5.72
CA GLU A 73 7.30 12.23 5.36
C GLU A 73 7.32 11.19 4.24
N ARG A 74 6.24 11.11 3.42
CA ARG A 74 6.19 10.12 2.34
C ARG A 74 7.38 10.33 1.43
N PRO A 75 8.22 9.31 1.20
CA PRO A 75 9.26 9.41 0.21
C PRO A 75 8.62 9.72 -1.15
N ALA A 76 9.31 10.51 -1.97
CA ALA A 76 8.86 10.81 -3.32
C ALA A 76 8.54 9.50 -4.04
N GLN A 77 7.37 9.44 -4.68
CA GLN A 77 6.99 8.26 -5.44
C GLN A 77 7.99 8.10 -6.58
N PRO A 78 8.65 6.94 -6.70
CA PRO A 78 9.59 6.76 -7.77
C PRO A 78 8.87 6.78 -9.12
N ILE A 79 9.41 7.51 -10.09
CA ILE A 79 8.93 7.47 -11.47
C ILE A 79 9.65 6.30 -12.15
N ILE A 80 8.85 5.35 -12.66
CA ILE A 80 9.36 4.20 -13.40
C ILE A 80 9.04 4.40 -14.87
N THR A 81 10.06 4.68 -15.68
CA THR A 81 9.91 4.87 -17.13
C THR A 81 10.36 3.60 -17.87
N ALA A 82 9.51 3.09 -18.75
CA ALA A 82 9.80 1.91 -19.57
C ALA A 82 10.22 2.30 -20.99
N TYR A 83 11.34 1.74 -21.44
CA TYR A 83 11.90 1.94 -22.77
C TYR A 83 12.04 0.59 -23.50
N PRO A 84 11.90 0.55 -24.84
CA PRO A 84 12.28 -0.61 -25.65
C PRO A 84 13.75 -1.00 -25.41
N SER A 85 14.07 -2.30 -25.46
CA SER A 85 15.43 -2.81 -25.23
C SER A 85 16.50 -2.25 -26.17
N ALA A 86 16.11 -1.81 -27.38
CA ALA A 86 16.98 -1.18 -28.36
C ALA A 86 17.30 0.30 -28.06
N THR A 87 16.69 0.89 -27.02
CA THR A 87 16.91 2.30 -26.67
C THR A 87 18.35 2.51 -26.20
N PRO A 88 19.13 3.38 -26.86
CA PRO A 88 20.52 3.66 -26.49
C PRO A 88 20.62 4.29 -25.10
N ASP A 89 21.71 4.01 -24.39
CA ASP A 89 21.94 4.46 -23.01
C ASP A 89 21.92 5.98 -22.82
N ASN A 90 22.29 6.75 -23.86
CA ASN A 90 22.26 8.21 -23.84
C ASN A 90 20.86 8.81 -23.98
N ARG A 91 19.84 7.99 -24.26
CA ARG A 91 18.42 8.36 -24.29
C ARG A 91 17.64 7.87 -23.07
N LEU A 92 18.30 7.17 -22.15
CA LEU A 92 17.69 6.73 -20.90
C LEU A 92 17.86 7.83 -19.84
N GLU A 93 16.80 8.06 -19.07
CA GLU A 93 16.86 8.94 -17.91
C GLU A 93 17.91 8.48 -16.89
N ALA A 94 18.39 9.44 -16.09
CA ALA A 94 19.29 9.16 -14.97
C ALA A 94 18.51 8.47 -13.84
N GLY A 95 19.15 7.55 -13.13
CA GLY A 95 18.53 6.79 -12.04
C GLY A 95 18.97 5.34 -11.99
N ALA A 96 18.33 4.55 -11.13
CA ALA A 96 18.55 3.11 -11.08
C ALA A 96 17.98 2.43 -12.34
N ARG A 97 18.66 1.39 -12.84
CA ARG A 97 18.32 0.74 -14.11
C ARG A 97 18.04 -0.74 -13.91
N ILE A 98 16.98 -1.22 -14.56
CA ILE A 98 16.66 -2.65 -14.64
C ILE A 98 16.53 -3.04 -16.11
N THR A 99 17.37 -3.97 -16.54
CA THR A 99 17.34 -4.50 -17.91
C THR A 99 16.61 -5.84 -17.95
N ARG A 100 15.64 -5.96 -18.84
CA ARG A 100 14.92 -7.19 -19.20
C ARG A 100 15.11 -7.46 -20.71
N PRO A 101 14.83 -8.68 -21.21
CA PRO A 101 15.07 -9.03 -22.61
C PRO A 101 14.48 -8.02 -23.62
N ASP A 102 13.24 -7.58 -23.40
CA ASP A 102 12.52 -6.70 -24.34
C ASP A 102 12.33 -5.27 -23.82
N THR A 103 12.80 -4.97 -22.60
CA THR A 103 12.49 -3.70 -21.94
C THR A 103 13.61 -3.24 -21.03
N ARG A 104 13.85 -1.94 -20.99
CA ARG A 104 14.72 -1.27 -20.01
C ARG A 104 13.86 -0.37 -19.15
N LEU A 105 14.01 -0.44 -17.84
CA LEU A 105 13.32 0.41 -16.87
C LEU A 105 14.33 1.36 -16.24
N THR A 106 14.00 2.65 -16.16
CA THR A 106 14.69 3.60 -15.28
C THR A 106 13.80 3.89 -14.08
N ILE A 107 14.42 4.04 -12.91
CA ILE A 107 13.77 4.40 -11.66
C ILE A 107 14.44 5.68 -11.17
N SER A 108 13.67 6.76 -11.14
CA SER A 108 14.05 8.06 -10.58
C SER A 108 13.16 8.40 -9.37
N TRP A 109 13.59 9.33 -8.53
CA TRP A 109 12.89 9.78 -7.32
C TRP A 109 12.68 11.28 -7.35
#